data_AF-A0A8W8K3H3-F1
#
_entry.id   AF-A0A8W8K3H3-F1
#
_cell.length_a   1.000
_cell.length_b   1.000
_cell.length_c   1.000
_cell.angle_alpha   90.00
_cell.angle_beta   90.00
_cell.angle_gamma   90.00
#
_symmetry.space_group_name_H-M   'P 1'
#
loop_
_entity.id
_entity.type
_entity.pdbx_description
1 polymer ?
#
loop_
_entity_poly.entity_id
_entity_poly.type
_entity_poly.pdbx_seq_one_letter_code
_entity_poly.pdbx_strand_id
1 'polypeptide(L)'
;AQKEELKVKKLNKKPSDASESAPVPRVMKPMTKEEWEKQQSVVRRVLDPETGRTRLVKGDGEILEEIVSRERHQEINKQATQGDGLFFQRKLGITDR
;
A
#
# COMPACT_ATOMS: atom_id res chain seq x y z
N ALA A 1 19.54 -21.41 -52.26
CA ALA A 1 18.55 -20.32 -52.21
C ALA A 1 17.37 -20.56 -51.24
N GLN A 2 17.09 -21.78 -50.76
CA GLN A 2 15.87 -22.03 -49.95
C GLN A 2 16.07 -22.10 -48.41
N LYS A 3 17.27 -21.83 -47.89
CA LYS A 3 17.55 -21.89 -46.44
C LYS A 3 17.35 -20.56 -45.71
N GLU A 4 17.10 -19.47 -46.44
CA GLU A 4 16.98 -18.11 -45.87
C GLU A 4 15.52 -17.73 -45.60
N GLU A 5 14.57 -18.19 -46.42
CA GLU A 5 13.12 -17.94 -46.24
C GLU A 5 12.52 -18.66 -45.01
N LEU A 6 13.12 -19.76 -44.56
CA LEU A 6 12.69 -20.49 -43.36
C LEU A 6 13.07 -19.78 -42.05
N LYS A 7 13.99 -18.82 -42.09
CA LYS A 7 14.50 -18.13 -40.89
C LYS A 7 13.68 -16.88 -40.52
N VAL A 8 13.00 -16.27 -41.49
CA VAL A 8 12.21 -15.04 -41.28
C VAL A 8 10.79 -15.34 -40.77
N LYS A 9 10.25 -16.55 -40.97
CA LYS A 9 8.90 -16.93 -40.52
C LYS A 9 8.75 -17.21 -39.02
N LYS A 10 9.83 -17.19 -38.22
CA LYS A 10 9.78 -17.52 -36.78
C LYS A 10 9.59 -16.33 -35.83
N LEU A 11 9.46 -15.09 -36.32
CA LEU A 11 9.44 -13.89 -35.46
C LEU A 11 8.07 -13.23 -35.22
N ASN A 12 6.99 -13.69 -35.86
CA ASN A 12 5.65 -13.16 -35.59
C ASN A 12 4.71 -14.25 -35.06
N LYS A 13 4.94 -14.69 -33.82
CA LYS A 13 3.87 -15.33 -33.03
C LYS A 13 3.47 -14.35 -31.93
N LYS A 14 2.44 -13.55 -32.21
CA LYS A 14 1.68 -12.79 -31.20
C LYS A 14 1.17 -13.81 -30.17
N PRO A 15 1.42 -13.67 -28.86
CA PRO A 15 0.72 -14.49 -27.89
C PRO A 15 -0.71 -13.95 -27.80
N SER A 16 -1.60 -14.58 -28.56
CA SER A 16 -3.03 -14.56 -28.33
C SER A 16 -3.33 -15.20 -26.98
N ASP A 17 -4.33 -14.66 -26.30
CA ASP A 17 -4.87 -15.09 -25.01
C ASP A 17 -4.89 -16.61 -24.77
N ALA A 18 -4.61 -16.93 -23.50
CA ALA A 18 -5.00 -18.12 -22.74
C ALA A 18 -4.40 -19.48 -23.12
N SER A 19 -3.38 -19.91 -22.36
CA SER A 19 -3.36 -21.18 -21.59
C SER A 19 -2.01 -21.38 -20.90
N GLU A 20 -2.00 -22.19 -19.82
CA GLU A 20 -0.81 -22.84 -19.23
C GLU A 20 0.18 -21.94 -18.49
N SER A 21 0.97 -22.36 -17.51
CA SER A 21 1.26 -23.63 -16.82
C SER A 21 2.15 -23.19 -15.61
N ALA A 22 2.57 -24.10 -14.76
CA ALA A 22 3.37 -23.87 -13.54
C ALA A 22 4.31 -22.64 -13.56
N PRO A 23 4.47 -21.92 -12.41
CA PRO A 23 5.27 -20.70 -12.38
C PRO A 23 6.69 -20.99 -12.88
N VAL A 24 7.05 -20.33 -13.98
CA VAL A 24 8.41 -20.36 -14.53
C VAL A 24 9.38 -20.07 -13.38
N PRO A 25 10.40 -20.91 -13.13
CA PRO A 25 11.32 -20.71 -12.03
C PRO A 25 11.90 -19.30 -12.16
N ARG A 26 11.56 -18.45 -11.18
CA ARG A 26 12.03 -17.08 -11.14
C ARG A 26 13.53 -17.16 -10.96
N VAL A 27 14.28 -16.93 -12.04
CA VAL A 27 15.71 -16.67 -11.94
C VAL A 27 15.84 -15.48 -11.00
N MET A 28 16.42 -15.69 -9.81
CA MET A 28 16.62 -14.67 -8.79
C MET A 28 17.61 -13.63 -9.32
N LYS A 29 17.13 -12.74 -10.18
CA LYS A 29 17.87 -11.58 -10.66
C LYS A 29 17.62 -10.43 -9.68
N PRO A 30 18.64 -9.63 -9.35
CA PRO A 30 18.41 -8.35 -8.72
C PRO A 30 17.42 -7.54 -9.54
N MET A 31 16.54 -6.81 -8.86
CA MET A 31 15.58 -5.94 -9.55
C MET A 31 16.31 -4.82 -10.30
N THR A 32 15.68 -4.33 -11.36
CA THR A 32 16.15 -3.11 -12.03
C THR A 32 15.79 -1.86 -11.22
N LYS A 33 16.49 -0.76 -11.48
CA LYS A 33 16.18 0.53 -10.85
C LYS A 33 14.72 0.97 -11.13
N GLU A 34 14.25 0.77 -12.36
CA GLU A 34 12.89 1.12 -12.77
C GLU A 34 11.83 0.30 -12.02
N GLU A 35 12.09 -0.99 -11.81
CA GLU A 35 11.24 -1.85 -10.99
C GLU A 35 11.21 -1.39 -9.53
N TRP A 36 12.35 -0.90 -9.02
CA TRP A 36 12.45 -0.42 -7.64
C TRP A 36 11.70 0.87 -7.43
N GLU A 37 11.90 1.84 -8.31
CA GLU A 37 11.15 3.10 -8.28
C GLU A 37 9.64 2.85 -8.40
N LYS A 38 9.24 1.89 -9.26
CA LYS A 38 7.84 1.49 -9.38
C LYS A 38 7.31 0.91 -8.08
N GLN A 39 8.03 0.00 -7.42
CA GLN A 39 7.63 -0.55 -6.12
C GLN A 39 7.55 0.53 -5.04
N GLN A 40 8.53 1.42 -4.96
CA GLN A 40 8.57 2.50 -3.97
C GLN A 40 7.48 3.56 -4.18
N SER A 41 6.97 3.71 -5.40
CA SER A 41 5.92 4.69 -5.71
C SER A 41 4.53 4.30 -5.19
N VAL A 42 4.33 3.03 -4.82
CA VAL A 42 3.02 2.52 -4.42
C VAL A 42 2.68 2.98 -3.00
N VAL A 43 1.49 3.58 -2.84
CA VAL A 43 0.93 3.97 -1.54
C VAL A 43 -0.33 3.15 -1.28
N ARG A 44 -0.44 2.58 -0.08
CA ARG A 44 -1.57 1.73 0.35
C ARG A 44 -2.07 2.13 1.73
N ARG A 45 -3.39 2.04 1.93
CA ARG A 45 -4.01 2.17 3.25
C ARG A 45 -4.06 0.81 3.94
N VAL A 46 -3.51 0.72 5.14
CA VAL A 46 -3.36 -0.53 5.89
C VAL A 46 -3.89 -0.32 7.30
N LEU A 47 -4.73 -1.24 7.77
CA LEU A 47 -5.17 -1.25 9.15
C LEU A 47 -4.05 -1.78 10.04
N ASP A 48 -3.67 -1.00 11.05
CA ASP A 48 -2.74 -1.44 12.08
C ASP A 48 -3.48 -2.32 13.11
N PRO A 49 -3.08 -3.59 13.29
CA PRO A 49 -3.76 -4.51 14.20
C PRO A 49 -3.64 -4.12 15.67
N GLU A 50 -2.59 -3.38 16.07
CA GLU A 50 -2.36 -3.03 17.48
C GLU A 50 -3.21 -1.84 17.91
N THR A 51 -3.24 -0.78 17.08
CA THR A 51 -3.95 0.46 17.42
C THR A 51 -5.33 0.58 16.78
N GLY A 52 -5.66 -0.27 15.81
CA GLY A 52 -6.90 -0.20 15.02
C GLY A 52 -6.98 1.01 14.08
N ARG A 53 -5.87 1.75 13.89
CA ARG A 53 -5.83 2.93 13.01
C ARG A 53 -5.44 2.54 11.59
N THR A 54 -6.04 3.20 10.60
CA THR A 54 -5.59 3.10 9.21
C THR A 54 -4.37 3.98 8.99
N ARG A 55 -3.27 3.38 8.51
CA ARG A 55 -2.02 4.06 8.16
C ARG A 55 -1.83 4.09 6.65
N LEU A 56 -1.29 5.17 6.12
CA LEU A 56 -0.76 5.20 4.75
C LEU A 56 0.65 4.62 4.76
N VAL A 57 0.89 3.59 3.96
CA VAL A 57 2.18 2.91 3.84
C VAL A 57 2.67 3.05 2.41
N LYS A 58 3.92 3.50 2.25
CA LYS A 58 4.59 3.65 0.96
C LYS A 58 5.73 2.65 0.82
N GLY A 59 5.85 2.08 -0.39
CA GLY A 59 6.90 1.13 -0.73
C GLY A 59 7.01 0.00 0.29
N ASP A 60 8.22 -0.17 0.83
CA ASP A 60 8.56 -1.29 1.72
C ASP A 60 8.10 -1.11 3.16
N GLY A 61 7.58 0.06 3.55
CA GLY A 61 7.09 0.26 4.93
C GLY A 61 7.12 1.68 5.47
N GLU A 62 7.44 2.69 4.66
CA GLU A 62 7.41 4.09 5.11
C GLU A 62 5.97 4.47 5.51
N ILE A 63 5.77 4.96 6.73
CA ILE A 63 4.47 5.43 7.20
C ILE A 63 4.33 6.91 6.85
N LEU A 64 3.29 7.24 6.09
CA LEU A 64 3.00 8.61 5.67
C LEU A 64 1.91 9.23 6.54
N GLU A 65 2.02 10.56 6.71
CA GLU A 65 0.98 11.37 7.31
C GLU A 65 -0.06 11.78 6.25
N GLU A 66 -1.34 11.78 6.63
CA GLU A 66 -2.43 12.27 5.79
C GLU A 66 -2.80 13.69 6.22
N ILE A 67 -2.76 14.65 5.28
CA ILE A 67 -3.41 15.95 5.51
C ILE A 67 -4.92 15.74 5.42
N VAL A 68 -5.61 15.92 6.54
CA VAL A 68 -7.06 15.75 6.63
C VAL A 68 -7.82 17.07 6.54
N SER A 69 -9.12 17.00 6.29
CA SER A 69 -9.99 18.18 6.35
C SER A 69 -10.01 18.79 7.76
N ARG A 70 -10.36 20.07 7.85
CA ARG A 70 -10.49 20.77 9.13
C ARG A 70 -11.46 20.06 10.09
N GLU A 71 -12.60 19.63 9.58
CA GLU A 71 -13.61 18.91 10.35
C GLU A 71 -13.06 17.58 10.89
N ARG A 72 -12.41 16.80 10.03
CA ARG A 72 -11.79 15.53 10.44
C ARG A 72 -10.68 15.74 11.47
N HIS A 73 -9.89 16.80 11.33
CA HIS A 73 -8.87 17.14 12.32
C HIS A 73 -9.49 17.46 13.68
N GLN A 74 -10.61 18.20 13.72
CA GLN A 74 -11.34 18.49 14.97
C GLN A 74 -11.90 17.22 15.62
N GLU A 75 -12.47 16.30 14.83
CA GLU A 75 -12.93 15.00 15.33
C GLU A 75 -11.81 14.19 15.99
N ILE A 76 -10.65 14.09 15.31
CA ILE A 76 -9.48 13.37 15.82
C ILE A 76 -9.02 13.98 17.15
N ASN A 77 -8.92 15.31 17.23
CA ASN A 77 -8.50 15.99 18.45
C ASN A 77 -9.51 15.79 19.59
N LYS A 78 -10.82 15.81 19.29
CA LYS A 78 -11.86 15.54 20.27
C LYS A 78 -11.79 14.11 20.80
N GLN A 79 -11.60 13.12 19.92
CA GLN A 79 -11.45 11.72 20.33
C GLN A 79 -10.18 11.49 21.14
N ALA A 80 -9.06 12.10 20.74
CA ALA A 80 -7.78 11.96 21.43
C ALA A 80 -7.82 12.51 22.87
N THR A 81 -8.58 13.58 23.10
CA THR A 81 -8.67 14.27 24.41
C THR A 81 -9.85 13.81 25.28
N GLN A 82 -10.71 12.92 24.77
CA GLN A 82 -11.92 12.47 25.47
C GLN A 82 -11.60 11.78 26.81
N GLY A 83 -10.55 10.96 26.84
CA GLY A 83 -10.12 10.25 28.06
C GLY A 83 -9.67 11.21 29.16
N ASP A 84 -8.89 12.23 28.79
CA ASP A 84 -8.40 13.26 29.72
C ASP A 84 -9.57 14.03 30.31
N GLY A 85 -10.52 14.47 29.47
CA GLY A 85 -11.71 15.20 29.90
C GLY A 85 -12.52 14.42 30.94
N LEU A 86 -12.74 13.12 30.71
CA LEU A 86 -13.43 12.24 31.65
C LEU A 86 -12.65 12.07 32.96
N PHE A 87 -11.34 11.90 32.88
CA PHE A 87 -10.48 11.78 34.05
C PHE A 87 -10.55 13.05 34.93
N PHE A 88 -10.45 14.23 34.32
CA PHE A 88 -10.55 15.50 35.05
C PHE A 88 -11.95 15.73 35.64
N GLN A 89 -13.01 15.42 34.90
CA GLN A 89 -14.39 15.55 35.39
C GLN A 89 -14.68 14.65 36.60
N ARG A 90 -14.15 13.42 36.59
CA ARG A 90 -14.23 12.50 37.75
C ARG A 90 -13.44 13.04 38.93
N LYS A 91 -12.21 13.50 38.70
CA LYS A 91 -11.34 14.06 39.74
C LYS A 91 -11.95 15.32 40.40
N LEU A 92 -12.69 16.13 39.64
CA LEU A 92 -13.37 17.33 40.13
C LEU A 92 -14.76 17.06 40.74
N GLY A 93 -15.23 15.81 40.75
CA GLY A 93 -16.54 15.44 41.31
C GLY A 93 -17.74 16.03 40.55
N ILE A 94 -17.55 16.40 39.28
CA ILE A 94 -18.59 17.04 38.45
C ILE A 94 -19.55 15.99 37.84
N THR A 95 -19.14 14.72 37.84
CA THR A 95 -19.83 13.62 37.13
C THR A 95 -20.92 12.90 37.94
N ASP A 96 -21.02 13.15 39.26
CA ASP A 96 -21.97 12.47 40.18
C ASP A 96 -23.18 13.34 40.57
N ARG A 97 -23.65 14.25 39.69
CA ARG A 97 -24.90 15.01 39.91
C ARG A 97 -26.01 14.59 38.97
#